data_AF-A0AAD8QZD0-F1
#
_entry.id   AF-A0AAD8QZD0-F1
#
_cell.length_a   1.000
_cell.length_b   1.000
_cell.length_c   1.000
_cell.angle_alpha   90.00
_cell.angle_beta   90.00
_cell.angle_gamma   90.00
#
_symmetry.space_group_name_H-M   'P 1'
#
loop_
_entity.id
_entity.type
_entity.pdbx_description
1 polymer ?
#
loop_
_entity_poly.entity_id
_entity_poly.type
_entity_poly.pdbx_seq_one_letter_code
_entity_poly.pdbx_strand_id
1 'polypeptide(L)'
;MVDGGTEGLEGYARVIMPRITPCFERNIWIFSPYIKFPLCTFAKTQSTAAHCIEYARFIKWDKFTGKPFDADDAEHMQWIYSEVCSTVMTCNLGSAILSQSNFPFTHVHALKRT
;
A
#
# COMPACT_ATOMS: atom_id res chain seq x y z
N MET A 1 16.82 -22.84 -12.23
CA MET A 1 16.28 -21.94 -11.19
C MET A 1 14.83 -22.34 -10.95
N VAL A 2 14.39 -22.43 -9.70
CA VAL A 2 12.98 -22.65 -9.36
C VAL A 2 12.49 -21.36 -8.71
N ASP A 3 11.38 -20.82 -9.20
CA ASP A 3 10.80 -19.54 -8.81
C ASP A 3 9.36 -19.76 -8.37
N GLY A 4 8.97 -19.16 -7.25
CA GLY A 4 7.64 -19.35 -6.68
C GLY A 4 7.29 -18.26 -5.68
N GLY A 5 5.99 -17.97 -5.58
CA GLY A 5 5.46 -16.91 -4.73
C GLY A 5 3.99 -17.16 -4.37
N THR A 6 3.52 -16.48 -3.34
CA THR A 6 2.14 -16.61 -2.84
C THR A 6 1.59 -15.27 -2.41
N GLU A 7 0.32 -15.03 -2.74
CA GLU A 7 -0.46 -13.87 -2.33
C GLU A 7 -1.79 -14.35 -1.77
N GLY A 8 -1.94 -14.26 -0.44
CA GLY A 8 -3.14 -14.77 0.24
C GLY A 8 -3.24 -16.28 0.14
N LEU A 9 -4.28 -16.77 -0.54
CA LEU A 9 -4.50 -18.21 -0.80
C LEU A 9 -4.07 -18.64 -2.20
N GLU A 10 -3.62 -17.70 -3.03
CA GLU A 10 -3.11 -17.98 -4.37
C GLU A 10 -1.59 -18.14 -4.34
N GLY A 11 -1.09 -19.01 -5.22
CA GLY A 11 0.33 -19.29 -5.31
C GLY A 11 0.73 -19.69 -6.72
N TYR A 12 1.99 -19.41 -7.07
CA TYR A 12 2.59 -19.84 -8.32
C TYR A 12 3.94 -20.50 -8.03
N ALA A 13 4.29 -21.49 -8.84
CA ALA A 13 5.59 -22.13 -8.82
C ALA A 13 5.98 -22.52 -10.25
N ARG A 14 7.24 -22.29 -10.61
CA ARG A 14 7.76 -22.58 -11.95
C ARG A 14 9.23 -22.92 -11.95
N VAL A 15 9.65 -23.69 -12.95
CA VAL A 15 11.05 -24.02 -13.18
C VAL A 15 11.56 -23.24 -14.38
N ILE A 16 12.64 -22.49 -14.19
CA ILE A 16 13.36 -21.74 -15.21
C ILE A 16 14.67 -22.47 -15.51
N MET A 17 14.69 -23.16 -16.65
CA MET A 17 15.87 -23.70 -17.32
C MET A 17 16.36 -22.70 -18.38
N PRO A 18 17.60 -22.17 -18.25
CA PRO A 18 18.18 -21.26 -19.22
C PRO A 18 18.14 -21.85 -20.63
N ARG A 19 17.81 -21.02 -21.63
CA ARG A 19 17.76 -21.39 -23.06
C ARG A 19 16.68 -22.41 -23.46
N ILE A 20 15.92 -22.96 -22.52
CA ILE A 20 14.84 -23.94 -22.78
C ILE A 20 13.48 -23.35 -22.42
N THR A 21 13.31 -22.90 -21.18
CA THR A 21 12.05 -22.29 -20.69
C THR A 21 12.17 -20.77 -20.68
N PRO A 22 11.05 -20.02 -20.76
CA PRO A 22 11.11 -18.56 -20.74
C PRO A 22 11.70 -18.05 -19.42
N CYS A 23 12.58 -17.04 -19.50
CA CYS A 23 13.16 -16.40 -18.31
C CYS A 23 12.10 -15.63 -17.50
N PHE A 24 12.51 -15.14 -16.33
CA PHE A 24 11.66 -14.31 -15.46
C PHE A 24 11.13 -13.07 -16.18
N GLU A 25 12.00 -12.34 -16.89
CA GLU A 25 11.67 -11.09 -17.60
C GLU A 25 10.55 -11.27 -18.65
N ARG A 26 10.50 -12.42 -19.32
CA ARG A 26 9.44 -12.73 -20.30
C ARG A 26 8.06 -12.96 -19.67
N ASN A 27 8.01 -13.13 -18.35
CA ASN A 27 6.80 -13.41 -17.59
C ASN A 27 6.49 -12.32 -16.57
N ILE A 28 7.14 -11.16 -16.66
CA ILE A 28 6.93 -10.06 -15.73
C ILE A 28 5.49 -9.54 -15.72
N TRP A 29 4.76 -9.73 -16.82
CA TRP A 29 3.36 -9.34 -16.97
C TRP A 29 2.38 -10.19 -16.15
N ILE A 30 2.81 -11.36 -15.63
CA ILE A 30 1.98 -12.21 -14.76
C ILE A 30 1.83 -11.59 -13.37
N PHE A 31 2.82 -10.80 -12.95
CA PHE A 31 2.76 -10.12 -11.66
C PHE A 31 1.74 -8.99 -11.73
N SER A 32 0.89 -8.92 -10.71
CA SER A 32 -0.09 -7.85 -10.58
C SER A 32 0.64 -6.50 -10.57
N PRO A 33 0.16 -5.49 -11.32
CA PRO A 33 0.76 -4.18 -11.31
C PRO A 33 0.71 -3.60 -9.90
N TYR A 34 1.83 -3.01 -9.45
CA TYR A 34 1.88 -2.29 -8.20
C TYR A 34 0.87 -1.14 -8.20
N ILE A 35 0.04 -1.06 -7.18
CA ILE A 35 -0.94 0.02 -7.01
C ILE A 35 -0.17 1.29 -6.62
N LYS A 36 0.00 2.21 -7.57
CA LYS A 36 0.57 3.54 -7.33
C LYS A 36 -0.49 4.60 -7.59
N PHE A 37 -0.68 5.49 -6.62
CA PHE A 37 -1.60 6.60 -6.77
C PHE A 37 -0.89 7.77 -7.45
N PRO A 38 -1.41 8.29 -8.59
CA PRO A 38 -0.77 9.42 -9.25
C PRO A 38 -0.94 10.70 -8.41
N LEU A 39 0.09 11.55 -8.40
CA LEU A 39 0.12 12.74 -7.54
C LEU A 39 -1.06 13.70 -7.78
N CYS A 40 -1.56 13.77 -9.01
CA CYS A 40 -2.68 14.62 -9.38
C CYS A 40 -4.01 14.23 -8.70
N THR A 41 -4.18 12.97 -8.27
CA THR A 41 -5.38 12.51 -7.56
C THR A 41 -5.45 13.06 -6.14
N PHE A 42 -4.31 13.24 -5.48
CA PHE A 42 -4.25 13.80 -4.12
C PHE A 42 -4.78 15.22 -4.01
N ALA A 43 -4.69 16.00 -5.10
CA ALA A 43 -5.04 17.41 -5.12
C ALA A 43 -6.55 17.69 -5.23
N LYS A 44 -7.37 16.71 -5.68
CA LYS A 44 -8.75 17.00 -6.10
C LYS A 44 -9.83 16.24 -5.32
N THR A 45 -9.64 14.96 -5.01
CA THR A 45 -10.66 14.20 -4.25
C THR A 45 -10.08 12.94 -3.62
N GLN A 46 -10.16 12.85 -2.29
CA GLN A 46 -9.73 11.69 -1.51
C GLN A 46 -10.90 10.72 -1.32
N SER A 47 -11.26 9.98 -2.37
CA SER A 47 -12.49 9.18 -2.39
C SER A 47 -12.41 7.84 -1.65
N THR A 48 -11.23 7.42 -1.17
CA THR A 48 -11.04 6.11 -0.52
C THR A 48 -10.03 6.22 0.61
N ALA A 49 -10.21 5.46 1.68
CA ALA A 49 -9.30 5.43 2.83
C ALA A 49 -7.82 5.20 2.44
N ALA A 50 -7.56 4.34 1.44
CA ALA A 50 -6.21 4.12 0.92
C ALA A 50 -5.56 5.40 0.37
N HIS A 51 -6.32 6.27 -0.31
CA HIS A 51 -5.81 7.55 -0.80
C HIS A 51 -5.50 8.51 0.36
N CYS A 52 -6.30 8.49 1.43
CA CYS A 52 -6.05 9.32 2.61
C CYS A 52 -4.74 8.91 3.34
N ILE A 53 -4.49 7.61 3.46
CA ILE A 53 -3.28 7.07 4.10
C ILE A 53 -2.03 7.46 3.29
N GLU A 54 -2.07 7.24 1.97
CA GLU A 54 -0.96 7.57 1.09
C GLU A 54 -0.70 9.09 1.01
N TYR A 55 -1.76 9.90 1.06
CA TYR A 55 -1.63 11.36 1.18
C TYR A 55 -0.94 11.79 2.48
N ALA A 56 -1.34 11.19 3.60
CA ALA A 56 -0.74 11.49 4.91
C ALA A 56 0.75 11.13 4.93
N ARG A 57 1.11 9.96 4.37
CA ARG A 57 2.50 9.51 4.28
C ARG A 57 3.36 10.35 3.35
N PHE A 58 2.92 10.64 2.13
CA PHE A 58 3.78 11.30 1.14
C PHE A 58 3.80 12.83 1.25
N ILE A 59 2.68 13.46 1.61
CA ILE A 59 2.55 14.93 1.54
C ILE A 59 2.52 15.56 2.93
N LYS A 60 1.75 15.01 3.87
CA LYS A 60 1.63 15.63 5.21
C LYS A 60 2.85 15.32 6.09
N TRP A 61 3.38 14.10 6.05
CA TRP A 61 4.55 13.71 6.83
C TRP A 61 5.79 14.55 6.49
N ASP A 62 6.07 14.72 5.19
CA ASP A 62 7.20 15.50 4.71
C ASP A 62 7.14 16.96 5.22
N LYS A 63 5.93 17.54 5.28
CA LYS A 63 5.69 18.87 5.85
C LYS A 63 5.81 18.95 7.37
N PHE A 64 5.57 17.85 8.09
CA PHE A 64 5.51 17.82 9.55
C PHE A 64 6.89 17.68 10.18
N THR A 65 7.67 16.69 9.74
CA THR A 65 8.92 16.29 10.41
C THR A 65 10.17 16.45 9.55
N GLY A 66 10.02 16.55 8.22
CA GLY A 66 11.16 16.61 7.29
C GLY A 66 12.10 15.40 7.36
N LYS A 67 11.66 14.31 8.01
CA LYS A 67 12.37 13.03 8.15
C LYS A 67 11.73 12.01 7.23
N PRO A 68 12.48 11.01 6.72
CA PRO A 68 11.88 9.92 5.98
C PRO A 68 10.88 9.17 6.87
N PHE A 69 9.74 8.80 6.29
CA PHE A 69 8.74 8.00 6.98
C PHE A 69 9.27 6.57 7.16
N ASP A 70 9.18 6.05 8.38
CA ASP A 70 9.52 4.66 8.71
C ASP A 70 8.23 3.92 9.09
N ALA A 71 7.93 2.85 8.35
CA ALA A 71 6.74 2.03 8.58
C ALA A 71 6.93 1.00 9.72
N ASP A 72 8.16 0.83 10.21
CA ASP A 72 8.49 -0.04 11.33
C ASP A 72 8.46 0.68 12.69
N ASP A 73 8.46 2.02 12.68
CA ASP A 73 8.33 2.83 13.89
C ASP A 73 6.87 3.00 14.30
N ALA A 74 6.56 2.59 15.53
CA ALA A 74 5.23 2.70 16.11
C ALA A 74 4.75 4.15 16.22
N GLU A 75 5.64 5.11 16.50
CA GLU A 75 5.28 6.52 16.64
C GLU A 75 4.87 7.12 15.30
N HIS A 76 5.60 6.79 14.24
CA HIS A 76 5.31 7.22 12.87
C HIS A 76 3.96 6.67 12.39
N MET A 77 3.71 5.37 12.63
CA MET A 77 2.43 4.75 12.30
C MET A 77 1.27 5.38 13.07
N GLN A 78 1.44 5.61 14.38
CA GLN A 78 0.41 6.20 15.23
C GLN A 78 0.02 7.61 14.78
N TRP A 79 1.00 8.42 14.36
CA TRP A 79 0.75 9.74 13.81
C TRP A 79 -0.11 9.67 12.54
N ILE A 80 0.24 8.79 11.58
CA ILE A 80 -0.55 8.62 10.35
C ILE A 80 -1.98 8.19 10.69
N TYR A 81 -2.17 7.24 11.62
CA TYR A 81 -3.50 6.82 12.03
C TYR A 81 -4.34 7.97 12.59
N SER A 82 -3.73 8.82 13.43
CA SER A 82 -4.42 9.99 14.00
C SER A 82 -4.84 10.99 12.93
N GLU A 83 -3.98 11.21 11.94
CA GLU A 83 -4.18 12.19 10.86
C GLU A 83 -5.21 11.70 9.82
N VAL A 84 -5.21 10.40 9.54
CA VAL A 84 -6.21 9.80 8.65
C VAL A 84 -7.57 9.76 9.35
N CYS A 85 -7.62 9.45 10.64
CA CYS A 85 -8.87 9.45 11.41
C CYS A 85 -9.54 10.84 11.42
N SER A 86 -8.75 11.90 11.67
CA SER A 86 -9.25 13.27 11.64
C SER A 86 -9.71 13.71 10.24
N THR A 87 -8.97 13.33 9.19
CA THR A 87 -9.30 13.65 7.79
C THR A 87 -10.54 12.88 7.29
N VAL A 88 -10.69 11.60 7.66
CA VAL A 88 -11.86 10.79 7.27
C VAL A 88 -13.14 11.32 7.94
N MET A 89 -13.05 11.73 9.20
CA MET A 89 -14.19 12.26 9.94
C MET A 89 -14.71 13.57 9.32
N THR A 90 -13.83 14.35 8.70
CA THR A 90 -14.21 15.56 7.94
C THR A 90 -14.72 15.26 6.53
N CYS A 91 -14.37 14.10 5.96
CA CYS A 91 -14.78 13.67 4.62
C CYS A 91 -16.05 12.79 4.60
N ASN A 92 -17.08 13.00 5.44
CA ASN A 92 -18.40 12.32 5.37
C ASN A 92 -18.42 10.77 5.14
N LEU A 93 -17.29 10.08 5.27
CA LEU A 93 -17.10 8.64 5.07
C LEU A 93 -17.33 7.89 6.38
N GLY A 94 -18.28 8.38 7.19
CA GLY A 94 -18.50 8.07 8.61
C GLY A 94 -18.97 6.65 8.94
N SER A 95 -18.82 5.68 8.05
CA SER A 95 -19.25 4.29 8.31
C SER A 95 -18.43 3.19 7.63
N ALA A 96 -17.55 3.51 6.69
CA ALA A 96 -16.86 2.48 5.89
C ALA A 96 -15.60 1.91 6.56
N ILE A 97 -15.03 2.57 7.57
CA ILE A 97 -13.74 2.17 8.17
C ILE A 97 -13.93 1.54 9.57
N LEU A 98 -14.93 1.98 10.33
CA LEU A 98 -15.17 1.48 11.69
C LEU A 98 -15.88 0.09 11.72
N SER A 99 -16.44 -0.38 10.60
CA SER A 99 -17.07 -1.71 10.51
C SER A 99 -16.09 -2.83 10.13
N GLN A 100 -14.89 -2.48 9.65
CA GLN A 100 -13.82 -3.46 9.49
C GLN A 100 -13.05 -3.55 10.81
N SER A 101 -13.60 -4.28 11.77
CA SER A 101 -12.93 -4.73 13.00
C SER A 101 -11.68 -5.60 12.76
N ASN A 102 -11.20 -5.69 11.51
CA ASN A 102 -10.00 -6.39 11.05
C ASN A 102 -9.08 -5.48 10.23
N PHE A 103 -8.96 -4.20 10.62
CA PHE A 103 -8.02 -3.26 10.03
C PHE A 103 -6.52 -3.41 10.39
N PRO A 104 -6.00 -4.33 11.26
CA PRO A 104 -4.62 -4.19 11.68
C PRO A 104 -3.57 -4.83 10.76
N PHE A 105 -3.89 -5.60 9.70
CA PHE A 105 -2.84 -6.38 9.00
C PHE A 105 -2.70 -6.20 7.49
N THR A 106 -3.78 -5.98 6.73
CA THR A 106 -3.68 -6.01 5.26
C THR A 106 -3.21 -4.69 4.65
N HIS A 107 -3.56 -3.54 5.24
CA HIS A 107 -3.15 -2.22 4.74
C HIS A 107 -1.79 -1.72 5.28
N VAL A 108 -1.32 -2.21 6.43
CA VAL A 108 0.06 -1.96 6.89
C VAL A 108 1.08 -2.66 5.97
N HIS A 109 0.73 -3.85 5.48
CA HIS A 109 1.49 -4.52 4.42
C HIS A 109 1.44 -3.77 3.07
N ALA A 110 0.39 -2.99 2.80
CA ALA A 110 0.30 -2.16 1.60
C ALA A 110 1.27 -0.97 1.67
N LEU A 111 1.47 -0.37 2.84
CA LEU A 111 2.48 0.67 3.07
C LEU A 111 3.92 0.16 2.87
N LYS A 112 4.20 -1.11 3.22
CA LYS A 112 5.50 -1.74 2.95
C LYS A 112 5.70 -2.17 1.49
N ARG A 113 4.66 -2.15 0.66
CA ARG A 113 4.70 -2.54 -0.76
C ARG A 113 4.64 -1.35 -1.73
N THR A 114 4.58 -0.12 -1.22
CA THR A 114 4.69 1.14 -1.99
C THR A 114 6.01 1.85 -1.80
#